data_AF-A0A7W7FS34-F1
#
_entry.id   AF-A0A7W7FS34-F1
#
_cell.length_a   1.000
_cell.length_b   1.000
_cell.length_c   1.000
_cell.angle_alpha   90.00
_cell.angle_beta   90.00
_cell.angle_gamma   90.00
#
_symmetry.space_group_name_H-M   'P 1'
#
loop_
_entity.id
_entity.type
_entity.pdbx_description
1 polymer ?
#
loop_
_entity_poly.entity_id
_entity_poly.type
_entity_poly.pdbx_seq_one_letter_code
_entity_poly.pdbx_strand_id
1 'polypeptide(L)'
;MSSRRERQSLERIRATIYNQPKHATWRQSGVPYAATLKGTSVLKFKGGDIYRRLLGCSRAEYDLLQPLVVQWLALVYQGDEIYEDAQASGQSSAEGGWKQRMRDVAEGHGLYEPAIGKEIEELERYYVLEGQILLGEVELTDEVLADVLRIRSSDFFGLLHVVFRARGERCTPDYEALLRSLWLLGEINDDLTSYAEDVAGNSFNTLRLMVWRHGAGGAIAGLRALQNKAIADLLGGLRTAGRDALVRMVSGSEVLPLEHAAGVLRLLPTGVLRALAGTLLKIEMDMIRKIPVPAPIAESGPLVAATS
;
A
#
# COMPACT_ATOMS: atom_id res chain seq x y z
N MET A 1 -8.32 22.53 20.03
CA MET A 1 -9.37 23.12 19.17
C MET A 1 -9.14 22.64 17.75
N SER A 2 -10.13 22.02 17.11
CA SER A 2 -10.01 21.54 15.73
C SER A 2 -9.84 22.71 14.75
N SER A 3 -8.93 22.57 13.78
CA SER A 3 -8.69 23.62 12.77
C SER A 3 -9.92 23.83 11.88
N ARG A 4 -10.08 25.01 11.26
CA ARG A 4 -11.17 25.26 10.30
C ARG A 4 -11.19 24.22 9.17
N ARG A 5 -10.00 23.83 8.68
CA ARG A 5 -9.84 22.81 7.63
C ARG A 5 -10.33 21.44 8.08
N GLU A 6 -9.98 21.02 9.29
CA GLU A 6 -10.40 19.73 9.83
C GLU A 6 -11.92 19.67 10.00
N ARG A 7 -12.56 20.72 10.52
CA ARG A 7 -14.03 20.78 10.62
C ARG A 7 -14.72 20.65 9.26
N GLN A 8 -14.24 21.38 8.24
CA GLN A 8 -14.75 21.27 6.88
C GLN A 8 -14.58 19.86 6.30
N SER A 9 -13.43 19.23 6.57
CA SER A 9 -13.18 17.85 6.14
C SER A 9 -14.13 16.86 6.82
N LEU A 10 -14.33 16.97 8.15
CA LEU A 10 -15.25 16.11 8.90
C LEU A 10 -16.71 16.25 8.41
N GLU A 11 -17.18 17.47 8.15
CA GLU A 11 -18.51 17.72 7.56
C GLU A 11 -18.66 17.07 6.20
N ARG A 12 -17.61 17.19 5.36
CA ARG A 12 -17.61 16.60 4.03
C ARG A 12 -17.61 15.07 4.07
N ILE A 13 -16.78 14.46 4.90
CA ILE A 13 -16.77 13.00 5.10
C ILE A 13 -18.16 12.53 5.55
N ARG A 14 -18.79 13.20 6.53
CA ARG A 14 -20.16 12.86 6.96
C ARG A 14 -21.15 12.94 5.80
N ALA A 15 -21.11 14.02 5.03
CA ALA A 15 -21.98 14.20 3.88
C ALA A 15 -21.79 13.10 2.81
N THR A 16 -20.54 12.72 2.57
CA THR A 16 -20.15 11.78 1.50
C THR A 16 -20.41 10.33 1.88
N ILE A 17 -20.05 9.94 3.10
CA ILE A 17 -20.06 8.55 3.55
C ILE A 17 -21.42 8.14 4.14
N TYR A 18 -22.07 9.05 4.87
CA TYR A 18 -23.28 8.71 5.64
C TYR A 18 -24.57 9.31 5.07
N ASN A 19 -24.49 10.43 4.35
CA ASN A 19 -25.68 11.18 3.92
C ASN A 19 -25.99 11.05 2.43
N GLN A 20 -25.16 10.36 1.63
CA GLN A 20 -25.46 10.16 0.21
C GLN A 20 -26.60 9.17 -0.01
N PRO A 21 -27.42 9.36 -1.07
CA PRO A 21 -28.39 8.37 -1.49
C PRO A 21 -27.68 7.03 -1.71
N LYS A 22 -28.21 5.97 -1.11
CA LYS A 22 -27.57 4.66 -1.20
C LYS A 22 -27.53 4.22 -2.67
N HIS A 23 -26.34 3.99 -3.20
CA HIS A 23 -26.18 3.42 -4.53
C HIS A 23 -26.94 2.08 -4.61
N ALA A 24 -27.53 1.78 -5.77
CA ALA A 24 -28.40 0.59 -5.91
C ALA A 24 -27.68 -0.71 -5.54
N THR A 25 -26.37 -0.78 -5.79
CA THR A 25 -25.54 -1.95 -5.48
C THR A 25 -25.14 -2.07 -4.02
N TRP A 26 -25.29 -1.03 -3.19
CA TRP A 26 -24.97 -1.10 -1.74
C TRP A 26 -25.92 -2.00 -0.95
N ARG A 27 -27.05 -2.40 -1.54
CA ARG A 27 -27.99 -3.35 -0.93
C ARG A 27 -27.65 -4.81 -1.25
N GLN A 28 -26.67 -5.06 -2.11
CA GLN A 28 -26.21 -6.40 -2.43
C GLN A 28 -25.16 -6.80 -1.39
N SER A 29 -25.36 -7.94 -0.70
CA SER A 29 -24.33 -8.49 0.20
C SER A 29 -23.15 -8.94 -0.67
N GLY A 30 -22.04 -8.22 -0.59
CA GLY A 30 -21.03 -8.24 -1.66
C GLY A 30 -19.68 -8.88 -1.33
N VAL A 31 -19.38 -9.15 -0.06
CA VAL A 31 -18.03 -9.60 0.35
C VAL A 31 -18.12 -10.70 1.40
N PRO A 32 -17.37 -11.81 1.26
CA PRO A 32 -17.26 -12.83 2.29
C PRO A 32 -16.89 -12.26 3.66
N TYR A 33 -17.41 -12.86 4.72
CA TYR A 33 -17.06 -12.48 6.08
C TYR A 33 -15.57 -12.68 6.36
N ALA A 34 -14.95 -13.72 5.78
CA ALA A 34 -13.51 -13.99 5.88
C ALA A 34 -12.67 -12.81 5.37
N ALA A 35 -12.93 -12.34 4.15
CA ALA A 35 -12.27 -11.15 3.60
C ALA A 35 -12.52 -9.88 4.44
N THR A 36 -13.71 -9.74 5.04
CA THR A 36 -14.00 -8.64 5.98
C THR A 36 -13.17 -8.73 7.26
N LEU A 37 -12.99 -9.95 7.79
CA LEU A 37 -12.12 -10.21 8.95
C LEU A 37 -10.66 -9.94 8.62
N LYS A 38 -10.15 -10.40 7.47
CA LYS A 38 -8.78 -10.14 6.99
C LYS A 38 -8.55 -8.63 6.88
N GLY A 39 -9.42 -7.89 6.20
CA GLY A 39 -9.34 -6.43 6.10
C GLY A 39 -9.39 -5.72 7.47
N THR A 40 -10.29 -6.12 8.37
CA THR A 40 -10.38 -5.56 9.72
C THR A 40 -9.12 -5.87 10.56
N SER A 41 -8.54 -7.06 10.40
CA SER A 41 -7.34 -7.48 11.13
C SER A 41 -6.13 -6.62 10.79
N VAL A 42 -5.98 -6.23 9.51
CA VAL A 42 -4.90 -5.36 9.05
C VAL A 42 -4.98 -4.00 9.74
N LEU A 43 -6.19 -3.43 9.77
CA LEU A 43 -6.44 -2.16 10.45
C LEU A 43 -6.21 -2.23 11.96
N LYS A 44 -6.56 -3.34 12.62
CA LYS A 44 -6.44 -3.46 14.08
C LYS A 44 -5.03 -3.81 14.55
N PHE A 45 -4.34 -4.68 13.82
CA PHE A 45 -3.15 -5.35 14.33
C PHE A 45 -1.88 -5.08 13.53
N LYS A 46 -1.99 -4.79 12.23
CA LYS A 46 -0.81 -4.65 11.35
C LYS A 46 -0.45 -3.21 11.01
N GLY A 47 -1.35 -2.24 11.19
CA GLY A 47 -0.95 -0.87 10.88
C GLY A 47 -1.99 0.24 11.00
N GLY A 48 -3.11 0.08 11.72
CA GLY A 48 -4.20 1.08 11.71
C GLY A 48 -3.76 2.53 11.91
N ASP A 49 -2.86 2.79 12.86
CA ASP A 49 -2.35 4.15 13.09
C ASP A 49 -1.33 4.61 12.03
N ILE A 50 -0.55 3.68 11.48
CA ILE A 50 0.36 3.92 10.37
C ILE A 50 -0.44 4.26 9.10
N TYR A 51 -1.42 3.43 8.72
CA TYR A 51 -2.37 3.68 7.64
C TYR A 51 -3.02 5.05 7.79
N ARG A 52 -3.57 5.35 8.97
CA ARG A 52 -4.19 6.65 9.24
C ARG A 52 -3.24 7.81 8.95
N ARG A 53 -2.01 7.75 9.47
CA ARG A 53 -0.98 8.80 9.30
C ARG A 53 -0.56 8.95 7.85
N LEU A 54 -0.39 7.85 7.12
CA LEU A 54 0.01 7.86 5.71
C LEU A 54 -1.14 8.24 4.76
N LEU A 55 -2.38 8.00 5.15
CA LEU A 55 -3.56 8.60 4.51
C LEU A 55 -3.71 10.10 4.87
N GLY A 56 -2.83 10.62 5.74
CA GLY A 56 -2.81 12.00 6.21
C GLY A 56 -4.06 12.39 6.98
N CYS A 57 -4.74 11.45 7.62
CA CYS A 57 -6.00 11.66 8.34
C CYS A 57 -5.77 11.98 9.81
N SER A 58 -6.57 12.91 10.36
CA SER A 58 -6.75 13.00 11.80
C SER A 58 -7.49 11.75 12.31
N ARG A 59 -7.40 11.48 13.60
CA ARG A 59 -8.13 10.35 14.20
C ARG A 59 -9.64 10.43 13.95
N ALA A 60 -10.22 11.61 14.09
CA ALA A 60 -11.65 11.83 13.88
C ALA A 60 -12.06 11.64 12.40
N GLU A 61 -11.22 12.08 11.45
CA GLU A 61 -11.46 11.82 10.02
C GLU A 61 -11.45 10.32 9.74
N TYR A 62 -10.43 9.63 10.26
CA TYR A 62 -10.23 8.20 10.02
C TYR A 62 -11.33 7.34 10.65
N ASP A 63 -11.77 7.67 11.87
CA ASP A 63 -12.87 6.98 12.54
C ASP A 63 -14.18 7.08 11.71
N LEU A 64 -14.45 8.23 11.08
CA LEU A 64 -15.59 8.39 10.19
C LEU A 64 -15.45 7.63 8.87
N LEU A 65 -14.22 7.49 8.36
CA LEU A 65 -13.91 6.78 7.12
C LEU A 65 -13.86 5.25 7.30
N GLN A 66 -13.85 4.74 8.54
CA GLN A 66 -13.72 3.31 8.83
C GLN A 66 -14.62 2.40 7.98
N PRO A 67 -15.94 2.65 7.80
CA PRO A 67 -16.77 1.78 6.99
C PRO A 67 -16.29 1.66 5.54
N LEU A 68 -15.85 2.77 4.94
CA LEU A 68 -15.31 2.80 3.59
C LEU A 68 -13.97 2.07 3.50
N VAL A 69 -13.07 2.33 4.45
CA VAL A 69 -11.74 1.71 4.51
C VAL A 69 -11.87 0.18 4.65
N VAL A 70 -12.72 -0.28 5.58
CA VAL A 70 -12.98 -1.71 5.80
C VAL A 70 -13.59 -2.34 4.55
N GLN A 71 -14.58 -1.71 3.94
CA GLN A 71 -15.20 -2.23 2.71
C GLN A 71 -14.21 -2.32 1.55
N TRP A 72 -13.34 -1.31 1.39
CA TRP A 72 -12.30 -1.31 0.38
C TRP A 72 -11.32 -2.48 0.57
N LEU A 73 -10.76 -2.62 1.77
CA LEU A 73 -9.83 -3.70 2.09
C LEU A 73 -10.49 -5.08 2.00
N ALA A 74 -11.76 -5.21 2.37
CA ALA A 74 -12.49 -6.46 2.22
C ALA A 74 -12.64 -6.86 0.75
N LEU A 75 -12.81 -5.90 -0.16
CA LEU A 75 -12.85 -6.16 -1.61
C LEU A 75 -11.47 -6.52 -2.17
N VAL A 76 -10.41 -5.88 -1.67
CA VAL A 76 -9.02 -6.25 -2.00
C VAL A 76 -8.79 -7.71 -1.64
N TYR A 77 -9.08 -8.10 -0.40
CA TYR A 77 -8.87 -9.48 0.07
C TYR A 77 -9.80 -10.51 -0.55
N GLN A 78 -10.98 -10.11 -1.00
CA GLN A 78 -11.81 -10.99 -1.83
C GLN A 78 -11.14 -11.25 -3.19
N GLY A 79 -10.51 -10.23 -3.79
CA GLY A 79 -9.72 -10.41 -5.01
C GLY A 79 -8.54 -11.34 -4.77
N ASP A 80 -7.77 -11.06 -3.72
CA ASP A 80 -6.63 -11.87 -3.27
C ASP A 80 -7.00 -13.36 -3.12
N GLU A 81 -8.05 -13.68 -2.36
CA GLU A 81 -8.54 -15.06 -2.16
C GLU A 81 -8.91 -15.75 -3.50
N ILE A 82 -9.57 -15.03 -4.42
CA ILE A 82 -9.94 -15.58 -5.74
C ILE A 82 -8.70 -15.96 -6.55
N TYR A 83 -7.63 -15.17 -6.46
CA TYR A 83 -6.38 -15.43 -7.17
C TYR A 83 -5.53 -16.49 -6.47
N GLU A 84 -5.48 -16.51 -5.14
CA GLU A 84 -4.83 -17.59 -4.36
C GLU A 84 -5.48 -18.95 -4.69
N ASP A 85 -6.81 -19.03 -4.79
CA ASP A 85 -7.54 -20.24 -5.18
C ASP A 85 -7.22 -20.70 -6.61
N ALA A 86 -7.10 -19.73 -7.54
CA ALA A 86 -6.72 -20.01 -8.92
C ALA A 86 -5.26 -20.50 -9.01
N GLN A 87 -4.34 -19.87 -8.28
CA GLN A 87 -2.93 -20.27 -8.21
C GLN A 87 -2.78 -21.68 -7.63
N ALA A 88 -3.54 -22.03 -6.59
CA ALA A 88 -3.59 -23.38 -6.04
C ALA A 88 -4.07 -24.43 -7.06
N SER A 89 -4.84 -23.98 -8.06
CA SER A 89 -5.31 -24.80 -9.19
C SER A 89 -4.40 -24.71 -10.43
N GLY A 90 -3.24 -24.05 -10.33
CA GLY A 90 -2.28 -23.89 -11.41
C GLY A 90 -2.67 -22.83 -12.45
N GLN A 91 -3.49 -21.84 -12.08
CA GLN A 91 -3.92 -20.74 -12.95
C GLN A 91 -3.44 -19.40 -12.39
N SER A 92 -2.81 -18.57 -13.24
CA SER A 92 -2.38 -17.21 -12.86
C SER A 92 -3.47 -16.15 -13.00
N SER A 93 -4.65 -16.50 -13.51
CA SER A 93 -5.74 -15.55 -13.73
C SER A 93 -7.07 -16.11 -13.28
N ALA A 94 -7.96 -15.22 -12.84
CA ALA A 94 -9.27 -15.56 -12.35
C ALA A 94 -10.27 -14.45 -12.70
N GLU A 95 -11.53 -14.83 -12.86
CA GLU A 95 -12.62 -13.86 -12.98
C GLU A 95 -13.23 -13.57 -11.61
N GLY A 96 -13.42 -12.29 -11.30
CA GLY A 96 -14.05 -11.88 -10.06
C GLY A 96 -14.78 -10.56 -10.19
N GLY A 97 -15.95 -10.46 -9.57
CA GLY A 97 -16.73 -9.22 -9.52
C GLY A 97 -16.16 -8.15 -8.59
N TRP A 98 -15.00 -8.39 -7.95
CA TRP A 98 -14.42 -7.50 -6.94
C TRP A 98 -14.01 -6.14 -7.53
N LYS A 99 -13.43 -6.10 -8.73
CA LYS A 99 -13.06 -4.84 -9.42
C LYS A 99 -14.26 -3.94 -9.62
N GLN A 100 -15.33 -4.49 -10.19
CA GLN A 100 -16.56 -3.73 -10.42
C GLN A 100 -17.16 -3.24 -9.11
N ARG A 101 -17.14 -4.06 -8.06
CA ARG A 101 -17.60 -3.64 -6.73
C ARG A 101 -16.75 -2.51 -6.14
N MET A 102 -15.43 -2.50 -6.32
CA MET A 102 -14.58 -1.38 -5.89
C MET A 102 -14.93 -0.09 -6.63
N ARG A 103 -15.20 -0.19 -7.94
CA ARG A 103 -15.70 0.93 -8.76
C ARG A 103 -17.04 1.42 -8.24
N ASP A 104 -18.01 0.54 -8.04
CA ASP A 104 -19.35 0.87 -7.54
C ASP A 104 -19.32 1.52 -6.14
N VAL A 105 -18.42 1.09 -5.25
CA VAL A 105 -18.24 1.73 -3.94
C VAL A 105 -17.73 3.16 -4.11
N ALA A 106 -16.69 3.36 -4.92
CA ALA A 106 -16.15 4.70 -5.17
C ALA A 106 -17.16 5.60 -5.90
N GLU A 107 -17.82 5.11 -6.95
CA GLU A 107 -18.82 5.83 -7.74
C GLU A 107 -20.07 6.14 -6.92
N GLY A 108 -20.55 5.18 -6.12
CA GLY A 108 -21.70 5.34 -5.25
C GLY A 108 -21.54 6.43 -4.20
N HIS A 109 -20.30 6.74 -3.80
CA HIS A 109 -19.97 7.85 -2.91
C HIS A 109 -19.56 9.13 -3.67
N GLY A 110 -19.59 9.13 -5.01
CA GLY A 110 -19.11 10.25 -5.84
C GLY A 110 -17.61 10.50 -5.71
N LEU A 111 -16.83 9.48 -5.37
CA LEU A 111 -15.39 9.55 -5.11
C LEU A 111 -14.53 9.10 -6.29
N TYR A 112 -15.10 8.34 -7.22
CA TYR A 112 -14.37 7.76 -8.34
C TYR A 112 -13.69 8.82 -9.23
N GLU A 113 -12.43 8.56 -9.57
CA GLU A 113 -11.63 9.36 -10.50
C GLU A 113 -10.67 8.46 -11.28
N PRO A 114 -10.09 8.92 -12.41
CA PRO A 114 -9.22 8.09 -13.24
C PRO A 114 -8.04 7.44 -12.49
N ALA A 115 -7.49 8.11 -11.46
CA ALA A 115 -6.41 7.54 -10.64
C ALA A 115 -6.88 6.30 -9.86
N ILE A 116 -8.10 6.32 -9.28
CA ILE A 116 -8.68 5.15 -8.62
C ILE A 116 -8.87 4.01 -9.62
N GLY A 117 -9.38 4.34 -10.82
CA GLY A 117 -9.56 3.37 -11.89
C GLY A 117 -8.25 2.70 -12.32
N LYS A 118 -7.16 3.47 -12.38
CA LYS A 118 -5.81 2.97 -12.68
C LYS A 118 -5.32 2.01 -11.59
N GLU A 119 -5.42 2.38 -10.32
CA GLU A 119 -4.95 1.52 -9.23
C GLU A 119 -5.74 0.21 -9.12
N ILE A 120 -7.04 0.20 -9.46
CA ILE A 120 -7.83 -1.05 -9.52
C ILE A 120 -7.29 -2.00 -10.61
N GLU A 121 -6.94 -1.47 -11.79
CA GLU A 121 -6.35 -2.28 -12.87
C GLU A 121 -4.92 -2.72 -12.54
N GLU A 122 -4.12 -1.87 -11.88
CA GLU A 122 -2.79 -2.26 -11.43
C GLU A 122 -2.82 -3.32 -10.33
N LEU A 123 -3.83 -3.31 -9.46
CA LEU A 123 -4.04 -4.35 -8.44
C LEU A 123 -4.38 -5.71 -9.05
N GLU A 124 -5.24 -5.75 -10.08
CA GLU A 124 -5.50 -7.01 -10.78
C GLU A 124 -4.25 -7.52 -11.50
N ARG A 125 -3.53 -6.60 -12.14
CA ARG A 125 -2.27 -6.92 -12.80
C ARG A 125 -1.23 -7.45 -11.82
N TYR A 126 -1.23 -6.97 -10.57
CA TYR A 126 -0.41 -7.51 -9.51
C TYR A 126 -0.77 -8.97 -9.23
N TYR A 127 -2.03 -9.29 -8.97
CA TYR A 127 -2.44 -10.68 -8.70
C TYR A 127 -2.12 -11.63 -9.85
N VAL A 128 -2.29 -11.18 -11.11
CA VAL A 128 -1.91 -11.96 -12.29
C VAL A 128 -0.41 -12.18 -12.34
N LEU A 129 0.39 -11.12 -12.22
CA LEU A 129 1.84 -11.19 -12.34
C LEU A 129 2.47 -11.99 -11.20
N GLU A 130 1.94 -11.87 -9.98
CA GLU A 130 2.31 -12.70 -8.85
C GLU A 130 2.08 -14.19 -9.17
N GLY A 131 0.90 -14.55 -9.66
CA GLY A 131 0.60 -15.92 -10.07
C GLY A 131 1.54 -16.43 -11.17
N GLN A 132 1.79 -15.62 -12.21
CA GLN A 132 2.72 -15.96 -13.30
C GLN A 132 4.14 -16.22 -12.76
N ILE A 133 4.60 -15.40 -11.81
CA ILE A 133 5.91 -15.57 -11.16
C ILE A 133 5.94 -16.86 -10.34
N LEU A 134 4.92 -17.11 -9.50
CA LEU A 134 4.87 -18.27 -8.60
C LEU A 134 4.70 -19.60 -9.35
N LEU A 135 4.04 -19.60 -10.51
CA LEU A 135 3.83 -20.76 -11.37
C LEU A 135 4.95 -20.95 -12.41
N GLY A 136 5.89 -19.99 -12.52
CA GLY A 136 6.97 -20.04 -13.51
C GLY A 136 6.52 -19.82 -14.95
N GLU A 137 5.37 -19.16 -15.15
CA GLU A 137 4.84 -18.80 -16.47
C GLU A 137 5.58 -17.59 -17.08
N VAL A 138 6.29 -16.81 -16.25
CA VAL A 138 7.14 -15.70 -16.67
C VAL A 138 8.54 -15.84 -16.10
N GLU A 139 9.55 -15.50 -16.89
CA GLU A 139 10.93 -15.42 -16.43
C GLU A 139 11.09 -14.24 -15.46
N LEU A 140 11.65 -14.49 -14.28
CA LEU A 140 11.93 -13.44 -13.30
C LEU A 140 13.17 -12.63 -13.70
N THR A 141 12.98 -11.60 -14.54
CA THR A 141 14.01 -10.62 -14.90
C THR A 141 14.04 -9.44 -13.92
N ASP A 142 15.04 -8.56 -14.04
CA ASP A 142 15.10 -7.34 -13.23
C ASP A 142 13.94 -6.38 -13.53
N GLU A 143 13.44 -6.37 -14.77
CA GLU A 143 12.27 -5.60 -15.18
C GLU A 143 10.98 -6.16 -14.57
N VAL A 144 10.78 -7.48 -14.60
CA VAL A 144 9.62 -8.14 -13.99
C VAL A 144 9.62 -7.90 -12.47
N LEU A 145 10.77 -8.06 -11.82
CA LEU A 145 10.93 -7.80 -10.40
C LEU A 145 10.64 -6.33 -10.05
N ALA A 146 11.18 -5.38 -10.81
CA ALA A 146 10.92 -3.96 -10.59
C ALA A 146 9.43 -3.62 -10.79
N ASP A 147 8.77 -4.28 -11.74
CA ASP A 147 7.38 -3.99 -12.07
C ASP A 147 6.41 -4.59 -11.05
N VAL A 148 6.58 -5.85 -10.61
CA VAL A 148 5.73 -6.46 -9.58
C VAL A 148 5.83 -5.71 -8.25
N LEU A 149 7.05 -5.31 -7.86
CA LEU A 149 7.26 -4.51 -6.64
C LEU A 149 6.67 -3.10 -6.73
N ARG A 150 6.49 -2.56 -7.94
CA ARG A 150 5.89 -1.24 -8.16
C ARG A 150 4.36 -1.26 -8.02
N ILE A 151 3.71 -2.34 -8.44
CA ILE A 151 2.24 -2.46 -8.46
C ILE A 151 1.64 -3.18 -7.25
N ARG A 152 2.43 -3.90 -6.45
CA ARG A 152 1.92 -4.68 -5.31
C ARG A 152 1.14 -3.87 -4.28
N SER A 153 1.43 -2.58 -4.16
CA SER A 153 0.78 -1.65 -3.21
C SER A 153 -0.41 -0.88 -3.80
N SER A 154 -0.89 -1.26 -5.00
CA SER A 154 -2.01 -0.57 -5.65
C SER A 154 -3.32 -0.64 -4.85
N ASP A 155 -3.47 -1.61 -3.95
CA ASP A 155 -4.56 -1.68 -2.97
C ASP A 155 -4.58 -0.44 -2.06
N PHE A 156 -3.42 -0.08 -1.49
CA PHE A 156 -3.21 1.06 -0.62
C PHE A 156 -3.31 2.38 -1.40
N PHE A 157 -2.73 2.47 -2.60
CA PHE A 157 -2.79 3.70 -3.39
C PHE A 157 -4.20 3.98 -3.90
N GLY A 158 -4.98 2.96 -4.27
CA GLY A 158 -6.39 3.13 -4.55
C GLY A 158 -7.17 3.66 -3.33
N LEU A 159 -6.89 3.13 -2.13
CA LEU A 159 -7.46 3.63 -0.88
C LEU A 159 -7.03 5.08 -0.59
N LEU A 160 -5.77 5.42 -0.83
CA LEU A 160 -5.23 6.77 -0.67
C LEU A 160 -6.03 7.78 -1.49
N HIS A 161 -6.26 7.50 -2.78
CA HIS A 161 -7.06 8.36 -3.64
C HIS A 161 -8.50 8.48 -3.12
N VAL A 162 -9.16 7.37 -2.80
CA VAL A 162 -10.53 7.36 -2.27
C VAL A 162 -10.64 8.24 -1.00
N VAL A 163 -9.71 8.10 -0.06
CA VAL A 163 -9.69 8.86 1.19
C VAL A 163 -9.44 10.35 0.95
N PHE A 164 -8.50 10.71 0.07
CA PHE A 164 -8.28 12.11 -0.29
C PHE A 164 -9.53 12.74 -0.92
N ARG A 165 -10.23 12.02 -1.78
CA ARG A 165 -11.48 12.49 -2.40
C ARG A 165 -12.59 12.67 -1.38
N ALA A 166 -12.74 11.77 -0.41
CA ALA A 166 -13.73 11.88 0.66
C ALA A 166 -13.50 13.12 1.54
N ARG A 167 -12.24 13.54 1.71
CA ARG A 167 -11.84 14.77 2.40
C ARG A 167 -11.95 16.02 1.54
N GLY A 168 -12.21 15.86 0.24
CA GLY A 168 -12.27 16.95 -0.72
C GLY A 168 -10.94 17.46 -1.21
N GLU A 169 -9.91 16.63 -1.06
CA GLU A 169 -8.55 16.92 -1.45
C GLU A 169 -8.17 16.05 -2.67
N ARG A 170 -6.95 16.22 -3.17
CA ARG A 170 -6.32 15.33 -4.14
C ARG A 170 -4.93 14.97 -3.63
N CYS A 171 -4.53 13.72 -3.82
CA CYS A 171 -3.16 13.32 -3.56
C CYS A 171 -2.26 14.05 -4.56
N THR A 172 -1.18 14.67 -4.08
CA THR A 172 -0.24 15.35 -4.96
C THR A 172 0.76 14.32 -5.51
N PRO A 173 1.17 14.41 -6.79
CA PRO A 173 2.07 13.41 -7.39
C PRO A 173 3.40 13.24 -6.64
N ASP A 174 3.92 14.33 -6.07
CA ASP A 174 5.15 14.31 -5.26
C ASP A 174 4.94 13.57 -3.93
N TYR A 175 3.80 13.74 -3.26
CA TYR A 175 3.49 13.02 -2.04
C TYR A 175 3.30 11.53 -2.31
N GLU A 176 2.57 11.18 -3.38
CA GLU A 176 2.36 9.80 -3.78
C GLU A 176 3.70 9.11 -4.11
N ALA A 177 4.59 9.76 -4.86
CA ALA A 177 5.89 9.20 -5.21
C ALA A 177 6.79 8.95 -3.97
N LEU A 178 6.79 9.89 -3.02
CA LEU A 178 7.47 9.70 -1.74
C LEU A 178 6.87 8.51 -0.98
N LEU A 179 5.54 8.44 -0.92
CA LEU A 179 4.84 7.41 -0.19
C LEU A 179 5.05 6.03 -0.81
N ARG A 180 5.10 5.88 -2.15
CA ARG A 180 5.43 4.62 -2.83
C ARG A 180 6.80 4.09 -2.43
N SER A 181 7.79 4.97 -2.35
CA SER A 181 9.15 4.59 -1.95
C SER A 181 9.21 4.19 -0.47
N LEU A 182 8.52 4.92 0.40
CA LEU A 182 8.42 4.60 1.82
C LEU A 182 7.65 3.28 2.05
N TRP A 183 6.54 3.09 1.34
CA TRP A 183 5.70 1.91 1.45
C TRP A 183 6.42 0.64 1.01
N LEU A 184 7.14 0.67 -0.11
CA LEU A 184 7.98 -0.44 -0.56
C LEU A 184 9.00 -0.87 0.50
N LEU A 185 9.60 0.07 1.23
CA LEU A 185 10.54 -0.24 2.30
C LEU A 185 9.84 -0.91 3.50
N GLY A 186 8.59 -0.52 3.78
CA GLY A 186 7.73 -1.20 4.75
C GLY A 186 7.35 -2.62 4.31
N GLU A 187 6.96 -2.81 3.05
CA GLU A 187 6.62 -4.14 2.51
C GLU A 187 7.82 -5.09 2.51
N ILE A 188 9.01 -4.61 2.13
CA ILE A 188 10.25 -5.39 2.26
C ILE A 188 10.45 -5.82 3.71
N ASN A 189 10.14 -4.95 4.66
CA ASN A 189 10.32 -5.26 6.07
C ASN A 189 9.35 -6.32 6.58
N ASP A 190 8.08 -6.21 6.18
CA ASP A 190 7.07 -7.20 6.49
C ASP A 190 7.45 -8.56 5.89
N ASP A 191 7.88 -8.59 4.63
CA ASP A 191 8.38 -9.79 3.94
C ASP A 191 9.59 -10.42 4.68
N LEU A 192 10.50 -9.62 5.25
CA LEU A 192 11.62 -10.18 6.03
C LEU A 192 11.16 -10.86 7.32
N THR A 193 10.05 -10.42 7.89
CA THR A 193 9.49 -10.98 9.12
C THR A 193 8.75 -12.29 8.85
N SER A 194 8.04 -12.38 7.71
CA SER A 194 7.29 -13.57 7.30
C SER A 194 8.07 -14.56 6.42
N TYR A 195 9.32 -14.27 6.07
CA TYR A 195 10.10 -15.00 5.06
C TYR A 195 10.02 -16.53 5.15
N ALA A 196 10.22 -17.11 6.34
CA ALA A 196 10.21 -18.56 6.50
C ALA A 196 8.81 -19.16 6.30
N GLU A 197 7.77 -18.45 6.74
CA GLU A 197 6.37 -18.86 6.57
C GLU A 197 5.96 -18.75 5.09
N ASP A 198 6.34 -17.66 4.42
CA ASP A 198 6.02 -17.43 3.01
C ASP A 198 6.69 -18.46 2.09
N VAL A 199 7.97 -18.79 2.34
CA VAL A 199 8.67 -19.85 1.59
C VAL A 199 7.99 -21.20 1.79
N ALA A 200 7.60 -21.54 3.03
CA ALA A 200 6.91 -22.80 3.32
C ALA A 200 5.50 -22.86 2.71
N GLY A 201 4.81 -21.72 2.61
CA GLY A 201 3.48 -21.59 2.02
C GLY A 201 3.49 -21.43 0.50
N ASN A 202 4.66 -21.43 -0.15
CA ASN A 202 4.83 -21.06 -1.56
C ASN A 202 4.24 -19.69 -1.91
N SER A 203 4.31 -18.73 -0.99
CA SER A 203 3.78 -17.39 -1.14
C SER A 203 4.83 -16.43 -1.73
N PHE A 204 4.35 -15.29 -2.23
CA PHE A 204 5.19 -14.19 -2.67
C PHE A 204 6.01 -13.63 -1.50
N ASN A 205 7.30 -13.35 -1.75
CA ASN A 205 8.15 -12.69 -0.79
C ASN A 205 9.35 -12.03 -1.48
N THR A 206 9.67 -10.77 -1.17
CA THR A 206 10.74 -10.04 -1.86
C THR A 206 12.11 -10.71 -1.71
N LEU A 207 12.47 -11.24 -0.54
CA LEU A 207 13.76 -11.93 -0.37
C LEU A 207 13.78 -13.26 -1.16
N ARG A 208 12.65 -13.96 -1.23
CA ARG A 208 12.50 -15.17 -2.06
C ARG A 208 12.73 -14.88 -3.54
N LEU A 209 12.14 -13.80 -4.05
CA LEU A 209 12.39 -13.38 -5.43
C LEU A 209 13.87 -13.03 -5.68
N MET A 210 14.55 -12.42 -4.70
CA MET A 210 15.99 -12.17 -4.79
C MET A 210 16.81 -13.48 -4.83
N VAL A 211 16.38 -14.52 -4.12
CA VAL A 211 16.98 -15.87 -4.22
C VAL A 211 16.80 -16.42 -5.62
N TRP A 212 15.59 -16.38 -6.17
CA TRP A 212 15.32 -16.90 -7.51
C TRP A 212 16.12 -16.15 -8.59
N ARG A 213 16.25 -14.83 -8.44
CA ARG A 213 16.95 -13.98 -9.41
C ARG A 213 18.48 -14.05 -9.32
N HIS A 214 19.04 -14.11 -8.10
CA HIS A 214 20.48 -13.94 -7.85
C HIS A 214 21.14 -15.15 -7.16
N GLY A 215 20.38 -16.19 -6.85
CA GLY A 215 20.79 -17.29 -5.98
C GLY A 215 20.88 -16.88 -4.51
N ALA A 216 20.87 -17.86 -3.60
CA ALA A 216 20.94 -17.62 -2.16
C ALA A 216 22.17 -16.78 -1.74
N GLY A 217 23.32 -16.97 -2.41
CA GLY A 217 24.54 -16.21 -2.14
C GLY A 217 24.48 -14.74 -2.59
N GLY A 218 23.65 -14.41 -3.59
CA GLY A 218 23.48 -13.05 -4.11
C GLY A 218 22.25 -12.31 -3.57
N ALA A 219 21.28 -13.05 -2.99
CA ALA A 219 19.98 -12.52 -2.61
C ALA A 219 20.04 -11.32 -1.65
N ILE A 220 20.89 -11.40 -0.62
CA ILE A 220 21.05 -10.30 0.35
C ILE A 220 21.61 -9.06 -0.35
N ALA A 221 22.60 -9.21 -1.22
CA ALA A 221 23.18 -8.07 -1.94
C ALA A 221 22.15 -7.41 -2.87
N GLY A 222 21.35 -8.21 -3.58
CA GLY A 222 20.22 -7.73 -4.41
C GLY A 222 19.18 -6.98 -3.58
N LEU A 223 18.76 -7.54 -2.44
CA LEU A 223 17.83 -6.88 -1.52
C LEU A 223 18.37 -5.54 -0.99
N ARG A 224 19.64 -5.50 -0.60
CA ARG A 224 20.27 -4.25 -0.13
C ARG A 224 20.38 -3.22 -1.25
N ALA A 225 20.64 -3.62 -2.49
CA ALA A 225 20.63 -2.73 -3.64
C ALA A 225 19.24 -2.12 -3.88
N LEU A 226 18.18 -2.95 -3.81
CA LEU A 226 16.79 -2.49 -3.90
C LEU A 226 16.45 -1.48 -2.79
N GLN A 227 16.76 -1.80 -1.53
CA GLN A 227 16.54 -0.89 -0.40
C GLN A 227 17.29 0.44 -0.59
N ASN A 228 18.55 0.38 -1.01
CA ASN A 228 19.35 1.59 -1.25
C ASN A 228 18.79 2.46 -2.36
N LYS A 229 18.28 1.84 -3.44
CA LYS A 229 17.60 2.55 -4.53
C LYS A 229 16.34 3.25 -4.02
N ALA A 230 15.46 2.54 -3.31
CA ALA A 230 14.23 3.13 -2.77
C ALA A 230 14.51 4.28 -1.78
N ILE A 231 15.55 4.15 -0.94
CA ILE A 231 16.02 5.24 -0.06
C ILE A 231 16.54 6.42 -0.88
N ALA A 232 17.32 6.18 -1.93
CA ALA A 232 17.85 7.23 -2.78
C ALA A 232 16.73 7.99 -3.51
N ASP A 233 15.74 7.27 -4.02
CA ASP A 233 14.54 7.82 -4.68
C ASP A 233 13.71 8.66 -3.69
N LEU A 234 13.49 8.15 -2.48
CA LEU A 234 12.79 8.87 -1.40
C LEU A 234 13.50 10.18 -1.02
N LEU A 235 14.82 10.11 -0.77
CA LEU A 235 15.63 11.29 -0.45
C LEU A 235 15.73 12.25 -1.64
N GLY A 236 15.73 11.73 -2.87
CA GLY A 236 15.64 12.49 -4.12
C GLY A 236 14.35 13.28 -4.22
N GLY A 237 13.22 12.60 -4.05
CA GLY A 237 11.89 13.19 -4.04
C GLY A 237 11.75 14.29 -2.99
N LEU A 238 12.31 14.11 -1.78
CA LEU A 238 12.24 15.14 -0.74
C LEU A 238 12.92 16.45 -1.15
N ARG A 239 13.96 16.39 -1.98
CA ARG A 239 14.67 17.59 -2.45
C ARG A 239 13.81 18.45 -3.37
N THR A 240 12.93 17.83 -4.14
CA THR A 240 12.09 18.51 -5.13
C THR A 240 10.63 18.65 -4.70
N ALA A 241 10.21 17.94 -3.65
CA ALA A 241 8.85 17.94 -3.14
C ALA A 241 8.36 19.34 -2.75
N GLY A 242 7.09 19.58 -3.06
CA GLY A 242 6.36 20.77 -2.66
C GLY A 242 6.10 20.80 -1.16
N ARG A 243 5.70 21.98 -0.66
CA ARG A 243 5.47 22.21 0.77
C ARG A 243 4.44 21.23 1.35
N ASP A 244 3.35 20.99 0.65
CA ASP A 244 2.27 20.14 1.16
C ASP A 244 2.72 18.68 1.33
N ALA A 245 3.46 18.12 0.37
CA ALA A 245 4.05 16.80 0.49
C ALA A 245 5.04 16.73 1.67
N LEU A 246 5.92 17.72 1.81
CA LEU A 246 6.86 17.79 2.94
C LEU A 246 6.13 17.86 4.30
N VAL A 247 5.09 18.69 4.42
CA VAL A 247 4.30 18.77 5.65
C VAL A 247 3.65 17.43 5.97
N ARG A 248 3.12 16.72 4.96
CA ARG A 248 2.51 15.39 5.17
C ARG A 248 3.53 14.35 5.58
N MET A 249 4.69 14.29 4.93
CA MET A 249 5.77 13.37 5.31
C MET A 249 6.22 13.60 6.77
N VAL A 250 6.43 14.86 7.17
CA VAL A 250 6.80 15.19 8.56
C VAL A 250 5.66 14.86 9.53
N SER A 251 4.42 15.17 9.17
CA SER A 251 3.26 14.94 10.05
C SER A 251 2.96 13.45 10.23
N GLY A 252 3.26 12.63 9.20
CA GLY A 252 3.04 11.20 9.18
C GLY A 252 4.21 10.36 9.73
N SER A 253 5.29 11.01 10.19
CA SER A 253 6.46 10.33 10.73
C SER A 253 6.10 9.44 11.92
N GLU A 254 6.73 8.27 11.96
CA GLU A 254 6.63 7.34 13.08
C GLU A 254 7.45 7.78 14.28
N VAL A 255 8.61 8.38 14.02
CA VAL A 255 9.57 8.84 15.04
C VAL A 255 9.02 10.04 15.81
N LEU A 256 8.35 10.96 15.11
CA LEU A 256 7.78 12.14 15.71
C LEU A 256 6.41 12.45 15.09
N PRO A 257 5.31 11.90 15.64
CA PRO A 257 3.97 12.13 15.12
C PRO A 257 3.54 13.59 15.35
N LEU A 258 3.77 14.44 14.36
CA LEU A 258 3.47 15.88 14.39
C LEU A 258 2.12 16.22 13.74
N GLU A 259 1.18 15.29 13.71
CA GLU A 259 -0.14 15.45 13.08
C GLU A 259 -0.92 16.67 13.57
N HIS A 260 -0.86 16.97 14.88
CA HIS A 260 -1.51 18.16 15.45
C HIS A 260 -0.74 19.46 15.16
N ALA A 261 0.53 19.36 14.77
CA ALA A 261 1.38 20.49 14.44
C ALA A 261 1.38 20.84 12.94
N ALA A 262 0.59 20.15 12.10
CA ALA A 262 0.55 20.39 10.65
C ALA A 262 0.24 21.87 10.27
N GLY A 263 -0.51 22.59 11.11
CA GLY A 263 -0.72 24.04 10.94
C GLY A 263 0.56 24.86 11.16
N VAL A 264 1.31 24.53 12.21
CA VAL A 264 2.59 25.17 12.55
C VAL A 264 3.67 24.81 11.53
N LEU A 265 3.72 23.54 11.10
CA LEU A 265 4.65 23.07 10.07
C LEU A 265 4.50 23.86 8.77
N ARG A 266 3.27 24.24 8.39
CA ARG A 266 3.03 25.06 7.18
C ARG A 266 3.62 26.47 7.27
N LEU A 267 3.91 26.97 8.47
CA LEU A 267 4.56 28.27 8.67
C LEU A 267 6.09 28.20 8.54
N LEU A 268 6.66 27.00 8.65
CA LEU A 268 8.11 26.83 8.52
C LEU A 268 8.57 27.11 7.08
N PRO A 269 9.80 27.66 6.90
CA PRO A 269 10.42 27.75 5.59
C PRO A 269 10.55 26.36 4.94
N THR A 270 10.35 26.27 3.63
CA THR A 270 10.42 25.00 2.88
C THR A 270 11.78 24.29 3.08
N GLY A 271 12.88 25.04 3.20
CA GLY A 271 14.20 24.48 3.50
C GLY A 271 14.27 23.79 4.87
N VAL A 272 13.60 24.35 5.89
CA VAL A 272 13.51 23.74 7.23
C VAL A 272 12.65 22.48 7.20
N LEU A 273 11.50 22.52 6.52
CA LEU A 273 10.65 21.34 6.35
C LEU A 273 11.38 20.19 5.66
N ARG A 274 12.16 20.50 4.62
CA ARG A 274 12.96 19.53 3.89
C ARG A 274 14.06 18.93 4.75
N ALA A 275 14.78 19.75 5.50
CA ALA A 275 15.80 19.27 6.43
C ALA A 275 15.18 18.37 7.51
N LEU A 276 14.04 18.78 8.08
CA LEU A 276 13.32 18.00 9.09
C LEU A 276 12.81 16.67 8.52
N ALA A 277 12.15 16.68 7.37
CA ALA A 277 11.67 15.47 6.69
C ALA A 277 12.83 14.50 6.40
N GLY A 278 13.95 15.03 5.89
CA GLY A 278 15.14 14.22 5.61
C GLY A 278 15.75 13.60 6.87
N THR A 279 15.77 14.33 7.99
CA THR A 279 16.27 13.81 9.27
C THR A 279 15.34 12.73 9.84
N LEU A 280 14.03 12.97 9.87
CA LEU A 280 13.06 12.00 10.38
C LEU A 280 13.08 10.71 9.55
N LEU A 281 13.05 10.83 8.23
CA LEU A 281 13.13 9.66 7.35
C LEU A 281 14.44 8.90 7.53
N LYS A 282 15.59 9.57 7.69
CA LYS A 282 16.86 8.86 7.97
C LYS A 282 16.77 8.01 9.23
N ILE A 283 16.16 8.52 10.29
CA ILE A 283 15.97 7.78 11.54
C ILE A 283 15.05 6.57 11.33
N GLU A 284 13.94 6.76 10.61
CA GLU A 284 13.02 5.68 10.25
C GLU A 284 13.71 4.61 9.39
N MET A 285 14.53 5.03 8.41
CA MET A 285 15.28 4.11 7.56
C MET A 285 16.34 3.33 8.35
N ASP A 286 16.99 3.98 9.31
CA ASP A 286 17.94 3.31 10.20
C ASP A 286 17.23 2.31 11.13
N MET A 287 15.97 2.57 11.51
CA MET A 287 15.15 1.59 12.23
C MET A 287 14.80 0.39 11.34
N ILE A 288 14.32 0.62 10.11
CA ILE A 288 13.98 -0.44 9.16
C ILE A 288 15.23 -1.30 8.85
N ARG A 289 16.39 -0.68 8.66
CA ARG A 289 17.64 -1.40 8.35
C ARG A 289 18.17 -2.27 9.49
N LYS A 290 17.76 -2.02 10.72
CA LYS A 290 18.13 -2.84 11.88
C LYS A 290 17.38 -4.16 11.94
N ILE A 291 16.33 -4.32 11.14
CA ILE A 291 15.57 -5.57 11.11
C ILE A 291 16.46 -6.66 10.50
N PRO A 292 16.69 -7.78 11.23
CA PRO A 292 17.56 -8.83 10.77
C PRO A 292 17.08 -9.38 9.43
N VAL A 293 18.00 -9.52 8.48
CA VAL A 293 17.72 -10.25 7.24
C VAL A 293 17.89 -11.73 7.55
N PRO A 294 16.85 -12.56 7.40
CA PRO A 294 16.96 -13.99 7.63
C PRO A 294 17.93 -14.62 6.61
N ALA A 295 18.49 -15.77 6.97
CA ALA A 295 19.36 -16.51 6.06
C ALA A 295 18.54 -16.95 4.82
N PRO A 296 18.97 -16.60 3.59
CA PRO A 296 18.26 -17.00 2.39
C PRO A 296 18.21 -18.53 2.27
N ILE A 297 17.01 -19.06 2.05
CA ILE A 297 16.75 -20.47 1.78
C ILE A 297 17.05 -20.70 0.30
N ALA A 298 17.88 -21.70 -0.01
CA ALA A 298 18.20 -22.01 -1.40
C ALA A 298 17.01 -22.68 -2.10
N GLU A 299 16.50 -22.04 -3.14
CA GLU A 299 15.41 -22.55 -4.00
C GLU A 299 15.81 -22.40 -5.47
N SER A 300 15.33 -23.32 -6.31
CA SER A 300 15.67 -23.37 -7.75
C SER A 300 14.81 -22.45 -8.62
N GLY A 301 13.84 -21.74 -8.03
CA GLY A 301 12.81 -21.00 -8.75
C GLY A 301 11.40 -21.52 -8.39
N PRO A 302 10.36 -21.00 -9.06
CA PRO A 302 8.99 -21.46 -8.87
C PRO A 302 8.86 -22.97 -9.14
N LEU A 303 7.99 -23.62 -8.36
CA LEU A 303 7.64 -25.02 -8.59
C LEU A 303 6.88 -25.10 -9.91
N VAL A 304 7.57 -25.45 -11.00
CA VAL A 304 6.89 -25.81 -12.25
C VAL A 304 5.96 -26.96 -11.89
N ALA A 305 4.64 -26.73 -11.94
CA ALA A 305 3.67 -27.80 -11.77
C ALA A 305 4.06 -28.91 -12.74
N ALA A 306 4.36 -30.09 -12.21
CA ALA A 306 4.61 -31.25 -13.05
C ALA A 306 3.36 -31.40 -13.93
N THR A 307 3.51 -31.15 -15.22
CA THR A 307 2.45 -31.35 -16.20
C THR A 307 2.07 -32.82 -16.17
N SER A 308 1.00 -33.14 -15.43
CA SER A 308 0.36 -34.45 -15.40
C SER A 308 -0.64 -34.57 -16.53
#